data_AF-A0A5N5UHM3-F1
#
_entry.id   AF-A0A5N5UHM3-F1
#
_cell.length_a   1.000
_cell.length_b   1.000
_cell.length_c   1.000
_cell.angle_alpha   90.00
_cell.angle_beta   90.00
_cell.angle_gamma   90.00
#
_symmetry.space_group_name_H-M   'P 1'
#
loop_
_entity.id
_entity.type
_entity.pdbx_description
1 polymer ?
#
loop_
_entity_poly.entity_id
_entity_poly.type
_entity_poly.pdbx_seq_one_letter_code
_entity_poly.pdbx_strand_id
1 'polypeptide(L)'
;MQQRLTLLVAMLVLAAAIPTGVAGATAQTQQEDCSFPYTVTDASGTEITLDERPDRITTLNPSAAQTVWELGGSEQVVGVTVNADYLDGFDAKTSVTASDGFGISVERVVGTEPDLVLAPNASRTETVRALRDAGITVYQLAAAETLEDVTEKTTQIARLTGHCEAAVEVNAWMEANVEAARTATADVERPSVLYPIGSGYVANTNTFISAMIEASGGTNVLGEFDYEIGYPQVSDEIILQANPEVLLVNSRGSGLQTQEPYASTTAGQNNATVVINTDYLNQPAPRSVVFAVRNMTEGFHPDVETSFVARSEVTVATATPTPTATATDVSEPTTSSETTATTTGEQPGFGVVAALLAVGALVLARRE
;
A
#
# COMPACT_ATOMS: atom_id res chain seq x y z
N MET A 1 11.74 55.42 64.01
CA MET A 1 12.74 56.02 63.09
C MET A 1 13.33 54.83 62.34
N GLN A 2 13.12 54.55 61.05
CA GLN A 2 12.67 55.31 59.90
C GLN A 2 11.81 54.40 59.00
N GLN A 3 10.83 55.02 58.33
CA GLN A 3 10.10 54.46 57.19
C GLN A 3 11.05 54.17 56.03
N ARG A 4 10.82 53.07 55.29
CA ARG A 4 10.96 53.08 53.82
C ARG A 4 9.87 52.22 53.18
N LEU A 5 9.19 52.89 52.26
CA LEU A 5 8.06 52.53 51.43
C LEU A 5 8.63 52.09 50.07
N THR A 6 8.26 50.91 49.55
CA THR A 6 8.38 50.62 48.10
C THR A 6 7.41 49.52 47.65
N LEU A 7 6.34 49.99 47.00
CA LEU A 7 5.73 49.54 45.75
C LEU A 7 5.29 48.07 45.54
N LEU A 8 3.95 47.98 45.44
CA LEU A 8 3.12 46.99 44.73
C LEU A 8 3.63 46.60 43.34
N VAL A 9 3.64 45.30 43.06
CA VAL A 9 3.19 44.73 41.78
C VAL A 9 2.39 43.46 42.10
N ALA A 10 1.06 43.55 42.02
CA ALA A 10 0.18 42.40 42.08
C ALA A 10 0.08 41.79 40.67
N MET A 11 0.69 40.63 40.45
CA MET A 11 0.54 39.86 39.21
C MET A 11 -0.62 38.88 39.38
N LEU A 12 -1.75 39.24 38.80
CA LEU A 12 -2.97 38.45 38.77
C LEU A 12 -2.83 37.37 37.67
N VAL A 13 -2.53 36.14 38.06
CA VAL A 13 -2.49 35.00 37.12
C VAL A 13 -3.93 34.51 36.91
N LEU A 14 -4.48 34.83 35.75
CA LEU A 14 -5.78 34.35 35.29
C LEU A 14 -5.62 32.92 34.78
N ALA A 15 -6.06 31.93 35.57
CA ALA A 15 -6.14 30.54 35.15
C ALA A 15 -7.33 30.36 34.20
N ALA A 16 -7.07 30.29 32.90
CA ALA A 16 -8.06 29.88 31.91
C ALA A 16 -8.11 28.34 31.87
N ALA A 17 -9.24 27.78 32.29
CA ALA A 17 -9.56 26.37 32.11
C ALA A 17 -9.79 26.08 30.62
N ILE A 18 -8.93 25.26 30.02
CA ILE A 18 -9.10 24.75 28.66
C ILE A 18 -9.92 23.46 28.76
N PRO A 19 -11.10 23.35 28.13
CA PRO A 19 -11.82 22.09 28.07
C PRO A 19 -11.05 21.13 27.18
N THR A 20 -10.69 19.96 27.72
CA THR A 20 -10.14 18.83 26.99
C THR A 20 -11.22 18.24 26.09
N GLY A 21 -11.35 18.79 24.88
CA GLY A 21 -12.08 18.17 23.79
C GLY A 21 -11.22 17.07 23.16
N VAL A 22 -11.75 15.85 23.10
CA VAL A 22 -11.20 14.75 22.30
C VAL A 22 -11.23 15.23 20.85
N ALA A 23 -10.06 15.60 20.33
CA ALA A 23 -9.91 15.97 18.93
C ALA A 23 -10.03 14.68 18.10
N GLY A 24 -11.18 14.49 17.47
CA GLY A 24 -11.29 13.54 16.36
C GLY A 24 -10.32 13.98 15.27
N ALA A 25 -9.34 13.13 14.97
CA ALA A 25 -8.43 13.35 13.86
C ALA A 25 -9.24 13.26 12.56
N THR A 26 -9.62 14.40 11.99
CA THR A 26 -10.11 14.47 10.61
C THR A 26 -8.90 14.47 9.69
N ALA A 27 -8.53 13.31 9.16
CA ALA A 27 -7.63 13.21 8.03
C ALA A 27 -8.32 13.84 6.80
N GLN A 28 -7.70 14.85 6.19
CA GLN A 28 -8.13 15.38 4.90
C GLN A 28 -7.50 14.55 3.79
N THR A 29 -8.16 13.48 3.38
CA THR A 29 -7.79 12.70 2.19
C THR A 29 -8.21 13.49 0.95
N GLN A 30 -7.26 13.87 0.08
CA GLN A 30 -7.62 14.32 -1.26
C GLN A 30 -8.32 13.15 -1.95
N GLN A 31 -9.59 13.32 -2.28
CA GLN A 31 -10.39 12.31 -2.94
C GLN A 31 -9.89 12.17 -4.37
N GLU A 32 -9.03 11.20 -4.59
CA GLU A 32 -8.61 10.81 -5.93
C GLU A 32 -9.84 10.30 -6.70
N ASP A 33 -10.23 11.02 -7.76
CA ASP A 33 -11.39 10.71 -8.58
C ASP A 33 -11.06 9.69 -9.66
N CYS A 34 -11.74 8.54 -9.72
CA CYS A 34 -11.52 7.48 -10.71
C CYS A 34 -12.01 7.87 -12.13
N SER A 35 -11.63 9.05 -12.61
CA SER A 35 -11.89 9.55 -13.96
C SER A 35 -10.95 8.90 -14.98
N PHE A 36 -11.47 8.74 -16.20
CA PHE A 36 -10.76 8.24 -17.37
C PHE A 36 -10.82 9.29 -18.49
N PRO A 37 -9.83 9.38 -19.39
CA PRO A 37 -8.67 8.50 -19.52
C PRO A 37 -7.68 8.63 -18.34
N TYR A 38 -7.03 7.53 -18.00
CA TYR A 38 -6.04 7.46 -16.92
C TYR A 38 -4.70 6.95 -17.44
N THR A 39 -3.67 7.80 -17.39
CA THR A 39 -2.30 7.48 -17.80
C THR A 39 -1.41 7.34 -16.58
N VAL A 40 -0.65 6.25 -16.51
CA VAL A 40 0.23 5.95 -15.38
C VAL A 40 1.44 5.14 -15.83
N THR A 41 2.58 5.37 -15.19
CA THR A 41 3.79 4.57 -15.36
C THR A 41 3.83 3.46 -14.34
N ASP A 42 4.04 2.23 -14.80
CA ASP A 42 4.11 1.06 -13.93
C ASP A 42 5.51 0.82 -13.35
N ALA A 43 5.67 -0.22 -12.52
CA ALA A 43 6.95 -0.53 -11.87
C ALA A 43 8.06 -0.97 -12.83
N SER A 44 7.74 -1.28 -14.09
CA SER A 44 8.71 -1.57 -15.14
C SER A 44 9.21 -0.31 -15.87
N GLY A 45 8.68 0.86 -15.52
CA GLY A 45 8.91 2.12 -16.23
C GLY A 45 8.11 2.24 -17.54
N THR A 46 7.09 1.41 -17.73
CA THR A 46 6.23 1.46 -18.92
C THR A 46 5.02 2.33 -18.64
N GLU A 47 4.83 3.38 -19.45
CA GLU A 47 3.61 4.17 -19.42
C GLU A 47 2.46 3.39 -20.09
N ILE A 48 1.32 3.32 -19.42
CA ILE A 48 0.08 2.78 -19.97
C ILE A 48 -1.01 3.85 -19.90
N THR A 49 -1.98 3.78 -20.81
CA THR A 49 -3.18 4.62 -20.78
C THR A 49 -4.40 3.71 -20.86
N LEU A 50 -5.35 3.93 -19.95
CA LEU A 50 -6.68 3.35 -19.98
C LEU A 50 -7.65 4.44 -20.43
N ASP A 51 -8.22 4.32 -21.62
CA ASP A 51 -9.16 5.33 -22.15
C ASP A 51 -10.51 5.31 -21.43
N GLU A 52 -10.89 4.13 -20.92
CA GLU A 52 -12.11 3.88 -20.15
C GLU A 52 -11.85 2.90 -19.01
N ARG A 53 -12.82 2.78 -18.10
CA ARG A 53 -12.77 1.80 -17.02
C ARG A 53 -12.77 0.39 -17.62
N PRO A 54 -11.81 -0.49 -17.28
CA PRO A 54 -11.75 -1.83 -17.84
C PRO A 54 -12.95 -2.67 -17.38
N ASP A 55 -13.59 -3.41 -18.27
CA ASP A 55 -14.68 -4.34 -17.94
C ASP A 55 -14.15 -5.76 -17.68
N ARG A 56 -12.98 -6.10 -18.24
CA ARG A 56 -12.34 -7.41 -18.17
C ARG A 56 -10.92 -7.31 -17.63
N ILE A 57 -10.73 -7.78 -16.41
CA ILE A 57 -9.44 -7.77 -15.71
C ILE A 57 -8.93 -9.19 -15.55
N THR A 58 -7.64 -9.39 -15.82
CA THR A 58 -6.94 -10.63 -15.47
C THR A 58 -5.83 -10.35 -14.47
N THR A 59 -5.85 -11.03 -13.33
CA THR A 59 -4.83 -10.90 -12.28
C THR A 59 -3.85 -12.06 -12.34
N LEU A 60 -2.54 -11.77 -12.35
CA LEU A 60 -1.50 -12.80 -12.47
C LEU A 60 -0.99 -13.31 -11.12
N ASN A 61 -1.55 -12.86 -10.00
CA ASN A 61 -1.26 -13.44 -8.69
C ASN A 61 -2.42 -13.27 -7.70
N PRO A 62 -2.44 -14.09 -6.63
CA PRO A 62 -3.51 -14.04 -5.62
C PRO A 62 -3.60 -12.70 -4.88
N SER A 63 -2.48 -12.02 -4.64
CA SER A 63 -2.51 -10.73 -3.93
C SER A 63 -3.18 -9.63 -4.75
N ALA A 64 -2.99 -9.57 -6.08
CA ALA A 64 -3.74 -8.63 -6.92
C ALA A 64 -5.23 -9.01 -6.98
N ALA A 65 -5.55 -10.31 -7.09
CA ALA A 65 -6.92 -10.79 -7.03
C ALA A 65 -7.59 -10.38 -5.71
N GLN A 66 -6.96 -10.68 -4.57
CA GLN A 66 -7.48 -10.34 -3.25
C GLN A 66 -7.77 -8.84 -3.13
N THR A 67 -6.87 -7.97 -3.58
CA THR A 67 -7.11 -6.52 -3.58
C THR A 67 -8.32 -6.13 -4.43
N VAL A 68 -8.47 -6.67 -5.65
CA VAL A 68 -9.65 -6.38 -6.50
C VAL A 68 -10.94 -6.89 -5.84
N TRP A 69 -10.92 -8.04 -5.16
CA TRP A 69 -12.06 -8.54 -4.40
C TRP A 69 -12.42 -7.61 -3.23
N GLU A 70 -11.43 -7.13 -2.47
CA GLU A 70 -11.66 -6.18 -1.38
C GLU A 70 -12.26 -4.86 -1.87
N LEU A 71 -11.91 -4.44 -3.08
CA LEU A 71 -12.46 -3.24 -3.72
C LEU A 71 -13.87 -3.46 -4.30
N GLY A 72 -14.42 -4.68 -4.24
CA GLY A 72 -15.71 -5.02 -4.84
C GLY A 72 -15.68 -5.22 -6.35
N GLY A 73 -14.48 -5.30 -6.96
CA GLY A 73 -14.28 -5.44 -8.40
C GLY A 73 -14.28 -6.87 -8.92
N SER A 74 -14.69 -7.85 -8.12
CA SER A 74 -14.63 -9.28 -8.49
C SER A 74 -15.40 -9.62 -9.77
N GLU A 75 -16.47 -8.88 -10.10
CA GLU A 75 -17.25 -9.08 -11.33
C GLU A 75 -16.46 -8.73 -12.60
N GLN A 76 -15.56 -7.73 -12.56
CA GLN A 76 -14.69 -7.39 -13.69
C GLN A 76 -13.60 -8.44 -13.93
N VAL A 77 -13.28 -9.26 -12.92
CA VAL A 77 -12.21 -10.25 -13.06
C VAL A 77 -12.70 -11.41 -13.91
N VAL A 78 -11.96 -11.71 -14.99
CA VAL A 78 -12.23 -12.80 -15.93
C VAL A 78 -11.16 -13.90 -15.88
N GLY A 79 -9.96 -13.58 -15.40
CA GLY A 79 -8.82 -14.48 -15.29
C GLY A 79 -8.08 -14.36 -13.96
N VAL A 80 -7.77 -15.50 -13.35
CA VAL A 80 -7.07 -15.60 -12.04
C VAL A 80 -6.14 -16.81 -12.00
N THR A 81 -5.15 -16.80 -11.11
CA THR A 81 -4.32 -17.99 -10.88
C THR A 81 -5.00 -18.95 -9.90
N VAL A 82 -4.70 -20.24 -9.99
CA VAL A 82 -5.30 -21.28 -9.12
C VAL A 82 -5.04 -21.07 -7.63
N ASN A 83 -4.04 -20.28 -7.28
CA ASN A 83 -3.70 -19.96 -5.88
C ASN A 83 -4.64 -18.91 -5.26
N ALA A 84 -5.68 -18.49 -5.98
CA ALA A 84 -6.74 -17.60 -5.51
C ALA A 84 -8.07 -18.35 -5.31
N ASP A 85 -8.04 -19.68 -5.24
CA ASP A 85 -9.21 -20.56 -5.13
C ASP A 85 -10.07 -20.35 -3.87
N TYR A 86 -9.47 -19.78 -2.82
CA TYR A 86 -10.17 -19.38 -1.60
C TYR A 86 -11.07 -18.13 -1.77
N LEU A 87 -11.00 -17.41 -2.89
CA LEU A 87 -11.82 -16.23 -3.13
C LEU A 87 -13.23 -16.63 -3.61
N ASP A 88 -14.24 -15.99 -3.04
CA ASP A 88 -15.64 -16.25 -3.40
C ASP A 88 -15.87 -16.04 -4.91
N GLY A 89 -16.53 -17.02 -5.55
CA GLY A 89 -16.81 -16.99 -6.98
C GLY A 89 -15.62 -17.34 -7.88
N PHE A 90 -14.50 -17.81 -7.33
CA PHE A 90 -13.33 -18.25 -8.09
C PHE A 90 -13.67 -19.25 -9.21
N ASP A 91 -14.53 -20.23 -8.95
CA ASP A 91 -14.89 -21.28 -9.91
C ASP A 91 -15.56 -20.74 -11.19
N ALA A 92 -16.09 -19.51 -11.15
CA ALA A 92 -16.65 -18.84 -12.32
C ALA A 92 -15.59 -18.13 -13.19
N LYS A 93 -14.33 -18.11 -12.75
CA LYS A 93 -13.22 -17.39 -13.42
C LYS A 93 -12.34 -18.34 -14.21
N THR A 94 -11.69 -17.84 -15.26
CA THR A 94 -10.75 -18.66 -16.04
C THR A 94 -9.41 -18.76 -15.31
N SER A 95 -8.93 -19.99 -15.11
CA SER A 95 -7.56 -20.19 -14.60
C SER A 95 -6.53 -19.80 -15.65
N VAL A 96 -5.62 -18.89 -15.29
CA VAL A 96 -4.50 -18.47 -16.16
C VAL A 96 -3.16 -19.07 -15.75
N THR A 97 -3.15 -19.98 -14.78
CA THR A 97 -1.95 -20.73 -14.38
C THR A 97 -1.45 -21.60 -15.53
N ALA A 98 -0.13 -21.76 -15.67
CA ALA A 98 0.45 -22.64 -16.66
C ALA A 98 0.15 -24.14 -16.38
N SER A 99 0.22 -24.97 -17.42
CA SER A 99 -0.17 -26.39 -17.34
C SER A 99 0.77 -27.25 -16.47
N ASP A 100 2.00 -26.79 -16.24
CA ASP A 100 2.95 -27.39 -15.29
C ASP A 100 2.61 -27.05 -13.82
N GLY A 101 1.57 -26.23 -13.59
CA GLY A 101 1.15 -25.77 -12.28
C GLY A 101 1.99 -24.61 -11.74
N PHE A 102 2.99 -24.13 -12.50
CA PHE A 102 3.92 -23.10 -12.06
C PHE A 102 3.91 -21.89 -13.00
N GLY A 103 3.60 -20.72 -12.46
CA GLY A 103 3.59 -19.47 -13.23
C GLY A 103 2.37 -19.30 -14.13
N ILE A 104 2.52 -18.52 -15.21
CA ILE A 104 1.43 -17.97 -16.02
C ILE A 104 1.47 -18.51 -17.44
N SER A 105 0.31 -18.89 -17.98
CA SER A 105 0.14 -19.21 -19.40
C SER A 105 -0.30 -17.95 -20.16
N VAL A 106 0.59 -17.45 -21.05
CA VAL A 106 0.29 -16.30 -21.91
C VAL A 106 -0.94 -16.56 -22.79
N GLU A 107 -1.05 -17.75 -23.37
CA GLU A 107 -2.19 -18.12 -24.22
C GLU A 107 -3.52 -18.10 -23.44
N ARG A 108 -3.54 -18.62 -22.20
CA ARG A 108 -4.74 -18.57 -21.37
C ARG A 108 -5.11 -17.14 -21.01
N VAL A 109 -4.14 -16.29 -20.68
CA VAL A 109 -4.40 -14.86 -20.41
C VAL A 109 -4.97 -14.18 -21.65
N VAL A 110 -4.37 -14.37 -22.84
CA VAL A 110 -4.91 -13.83 -24.10
C VAL A 110 -6.33 -14.32 -24.35
N GLY A 111 -6.61 -15.60 -24.10
CA GLY A 111 -7.94 -16.19 -24.23
C GLY A 111 -8.99 -15.65 -23.25
N THR A 112 -8.58 -14.94 -22.19
CA THR A 112 -9.51 -14.19 -21.34
C THR A 112 -9.94 -12.85 -21.94
N GLU A 113 -9.36 -12.43 -23.07
CA GLU A 113 -9.64 -11.14 -23.72
C GLU A 113 -9.68 -9.97 -22.71
N PRO A 114 -8.61 -9.73 -21.95
CA PRO A 114 -8.62 -8.72 -20.90
C PRO A 114 -8.36 -7.31 -21.47
N ASP A 115 -9.06 -6.32 -20.92
CA ASP A 115 -8.77 -4.89 -21.14
C ASP A 115 -7.55 -4.45 -20.32
N LEU A 116 -7.34 -5.10 -19.17
CA LEU A 116 -6.24 -4.86 -18.26
C LEU A 116 -5.73 -6.16 -17.63
N VAL A 117 -4.41 -6.34 -17.64
CA VAL A 117 -3.73 -7.36 -16.83
C VAL A 117 -2.98 -6.72 -15.68
N LEU A 118 -3.25 -7.18 -14.46
CA LEU A 118 -2.51 -6.81 -13.24
C LEU A 118 -1.42 -7.85 -12.98
N ALA A 119 -0.17 -7.47 -13.22
CA ALA A 119 1.00 -8.31 -13.02
C ALA A 119 1.74 -7.93 -11.73
N PRO A 120 2.09 -8.87 -10.82
CA PRO A 120 2.95 -8.55 -9.68
C PRO A 120 4.36 -8.14 -10.12
N ASN A 121 5.09 -7.43 -9.26
CA ASN A 121 6.51 -7.13 -9.48
C ASN A 121 7.34 -8.37 -9.80
N ALA A 122 7.07 -9.48 -9.10
CA ALA A 122 7.73 -10.77 -9.27
C ALA A 122 7.38 -11.52 -10.58
N SER A 123 6.51 -10.97 -11.43
CA SER A 123 6.24 -11.55 -12.75
C SER A 123 7.51 -11.59 -13.58
N ARG A 124 7.74 -12.72 -14.26
CA ARG A 124 8.87 -12.88 -15.17
C ARG A 124 8.77 -11.86 -16.31
N THR A 125 9.87 -11.16 -16.58
CA THR A 125 9.94 -10.10 -17.60
C THR A 125 9.46 -10.58 -18.98
N GLU A 126 9.80 -11.81 -19.36
CA GLU A 126 9.37 -12.41 -20.62
C GLU A 126 7.87 -12.70 -20.67
N THR A 127 7.22 -12.98 -19.53
CA THR A 127 5.77 -13.15 -19.47
C THR A 127 5.07 -11.81 -19.70
N VAL A 128 5.49 -10.75 -19.00
CA VAL A 128 4.95 -9.39 -19.17
C VAL A 128 5.16 -8.91 -20.60
N ARG A 129 6.36 -9.10 -21.14
CA ARG A 129 6.69 -8.73 -22.52
C ARG A 129 5.83 -9.48 -23.54
N ALA A 130 5.68 -10.80 -23.40
CA ALA A 130 4.88 -11.59 -24.33
C ALA A 130 3.40 -11.16 -24.36
N LEU A 131 2.84 -10.78 -23.21
CA LEU A 131 1.47 -10.25 -23.13
C LEU A 131 1.35 -8.88 -23.83
N ARG A 132 2.32 -7.98 -23.61
CA ARG A 132 2.36 -6.68 -24.30
C ARG A 132 2.56 -6.82 -25.80
N ASP A 133 3.45 -7.73 -26.24
CA ASP A 133 3.68 -8.03 -27.66
C ASP A 133 2.42 -8.63 -28.33
N ALA A 134 1.51 -9.24 -27.54
CA ALA A 134 0.19 -9.69 -27.98
C ALA A 134 -0.88 -8.58 -27.99
N GLY A 135 -0.51 -7.33 -27.69
CA GLY A 135 -1.42 -6.17 -27.69
C GLY A 135 -2.25 -5.99 -26.42
N ILE A 136 -1.94 -6.71 -25.34
CA ILE A 136 -2.65 -6.58 -24.06
C ILE A 136 -2.05 -5.43 -23.24
N THR A 137 -2.90 -4.59 -22.66
CA THR A 137 -2.50 -3.61 -21.65
C THR A 137 -2.13 -4.33 -20.34
N VAL A 138 -0.86 -4.24 -19.95
CA VAL A 138 -0.35 -4.86 -18.72
C VAL A 138 0.19 -3.77 -17.80
N TYR A 139 -0.35 -3.69 -16.58
CA TYR A 139 0.21 -2.89 -15.50
C TYR A 139 1.03 -3.78 -14.56
N GLN A 140 2.33 -3.54 -14.47
CA GLN A 140 3.19 -4.22 -13.50
C GLN A 140 3.21 -3.45 -12.17
N LEU A 141 2.65 -4.08 -11.13
CA LEU A 141 2.58 -3.57 -9.77
C LEU A 141 3.97 -3.48 -9.14
N ALA A 142 4.18 -2.49 -8.28
CA ALA A 142 5.37 -2.39 -7.44
C ALA A 142 5.46 -3.54 -6.43
N ALA A 143 6.67 -3.80 -5.95
CA ALA A 143 6.87 -4.64 -4.78
C ALA A 143 6.24 -3.95 -3.57
N ALA A 144 5.78 -4.73 -2.60
CA ALA A 144 5.30 -4.22 -1.32
C ALA A 144 6.17 -4.83 -0.21
N GLU A 145 6.93 -3.97 0.45
CA GLU A 145 7.84 -4.26 1.55
C GLU A 145 7.33 -3.65 2.86
N THR A 146 6.45 -2.65 2.79
CA THR A 146 5.85 -2.00 3.95
C THR A 146 4.32 -2.12 3.94
N LEU A 147 3.68 -1.76 5.06
CA LEU A 147 2.21 -1.65 5.12
C LEU A 147 1.70 -0.47 4.31
N GLU A 148 2.50 0.60 4.18
CA GLU A 148 2.19 1.76 3.35
C GLU A 148 2.18 1.38 1.86
N ASP A 149 3.12 0.54 1.42
CA ASP A 149 3.13 0.03 0.04
C ASP A 149 1.86 -0.77 -0.29
N VAL A 150 1.26 -1.46 0.69
CA VAL A 150 -0.03 -2.15 0.52
C VAL A 150 -1.17 -1.15 0.37
N THR A 151 -1.16 -0.05 1.13
CA THR A 151 -2.10 1.08 1.00
C THR A 151 -2.00 1.69 -0.40
N GLU A 152 -0.79 2.06 -0.82
CA GLU A 152 -0.52 2.69 -2.12
C GLU A 152 -0.92 1.77 -3.27
N LYS A 153 -0.54 0.50 -3.20
CA LYS A 153 -0.93 -0.51 -4.19
C LYS A 153 -2.44 -0.68 -4.27
N THR A 154 -3.15 -0.62 -3.15
CA THR A 154 -4.62 -0.69 -3.11
C THR A 154 -5.25 0.52 -3.80
N THR A 155 -4.76 1.72 -3.51
CA THR A 155 -5.17 2.95 -4.19
C THR A 155 -4.89 2.86 -5.70
N GLN A 156 -3.71 2.40 -6.08
CA GLN A 156 -3.32 2.26 -7.49
C GLN A 156 -4.19 1.26 -8.25
N ILE A 157 -4.50 0.10 -7.64
CA ILE A 157 -5.42 -0.87 -8.22
C ILE A 157 -6.82 -0.27 -8.33
N ALA A 158 -7.28 0.48 -7.33
CA ALA A 158 -8.58 1.15 -7.39
C ALA A 158 -8.65 2.20 -8.51
N ARG A 159 -7.60 3.01 -8.71
CA ARG A 159 -7.48 3.94 -9.85
C ARG A 159 -7.62 3.20 -11.19
N LEU A 160 -6.89 2.10 -11.36
CA LEU A 160 -6.87 1.30 -12.59
C LEU A 160 -8.21 0.61 -12.87
N THR A 161 -8.99 0.30 -11.84
CA THR A 161 -10.20 -0.54 -11.94
C THR A 161 -11.50 0.25 -11.75
N GLY A 162 -11.40 1.53 -11.40
CA GLY A 162 -12.54 2.42 -11.20
C GLY A 162 -13.23 2.28 -9.83
N HIS A 163 -12.48 1.91 -8.78
CA HIS A 163 -13.01 1.61 -7.42
C HIS A 163 -12.46 2.54 -6.33
N CYS A 164 -12.21 3.81 -6.63
CA CYS A 164 -11.54 4.76 -5.72
C CYS A 164 -12.25 4.91 -4.38
N GLU A 165 -13.58 4.99 -4.36
CA GLU A 165 -14.35 5.12 -3.11
C GLU A 165 -14.13 3.91 -2.19
N ALA A 166 -14.12 2.69 -2.77
CA ALA A 166 -13.85 1.47 -2.02
C ALA A 166 -12.42 1.43 -1.48
N ALA A 167 -11.42 1.96 -2.20
CA ALA A 167 -10.05 2.03 -1.69
C ALA A 167 -9.92 2.87 -0.42
N VAL A 168 -10.65 3.99 -0.32
CA VAL A 168 -10.63 4.82 0.90
C VAL A 168 -11.14 4.02 2.10
N GLU A 169 -12.25 3.31 1.94
CA GLU A 169 -12.80 2.45 2.99
C GLU A 169 -11.87 1.29 3.35
N VAL A 170 -11.35 0.57 2.35
CA VAL A 170 -10.46 -0.58 2.54
C VAL A 170 -9.17 -0.19 3.24
N ASN A 171 -8.55 0.93 2.82
CA ASN A 171 -7.32 1.41 3.42
C ASN A 171 -7.56 1.90 4.85
N ALA A 172 -8.65 2.61 5.12
CA ALA A 172 -9.02 3.03 6.48
C ALA A 172 -9.28 1.82 7.39
N TRP A 173 -9.92 0.77 6.88
CA TRP A 173 -10.12 -0.48 7.61
C TRP A 173 -8.82 -1.18 7.95
N MET A 174 -7.89 -1.25 6.98
CA MET A 174 -6.57 -1.82 7.20
C MET A 174 -5.78 -1.04 8.26
N GLU A 175 -5.73 0.28 8.12
CA GLU A 175 -5.01 1.18 9.04
C GLU A 175 -5.56 1.10 10.47
N ALA A 176 -6.88 1.11 10.63
CA ALA A 176 -7.52 1.01 11.94
C ALA A 176 -7.15 -0.28 12.69
N ASN A 177 -7.05 -1.41 11.97
CA ASN A 177 -6.67 -2.69 12.58
C ASN A 177 -5.18 -2.79 12.88
N VAL A 178 -4.33 -2.19 12.03
CA VAL A 178 -2.88 -2.06 12.32
C VAL A 178 -2.67 -1.21 13.58
N GLU A 179 -3.38 -0.11 13.71
CA GLU A 179 -3.26 0.77 14.87
C GLU A 179 -3.82 0.14 16.14
N ALA A 180 -4.91 -0.62 16.05
CA ALA A 180 -5.43 -1.40 17.16
C ALA A 180 -4.40 -2.39 17.72
N ALA A 181 -3.66 -3.09 16.84
CA ALA A 181 -2.58 -3.98 17.25
C ALA A 181 -1.40 -3.24 17.89
N ARG A 182 -0.96 -2.13 17.29
CA ARG A 182 0.12 -1.30 17.86
C ARG A 182 -0.23 -0.76 19.23
N THR A 183 -1.46 -0.26 19.40
CA THR A 183 -1.95 0.25 20.68
C THR A 183 -2.02 -0.86 21.73
N ALA A 184 -2.56 -2.03 21.38
CA ALA A 184 -2.67 -3.16 22.30
C ALA A 184 -1.31 -3.70 22.76
N THR A 185 -0.26 -3.50 21.94
CA THR A 185 1.08 -4.05 22.17
C THR A 185 2.13 -3.01 22.55
N ALA A 186 1.73 -1.75 22.80
CA ALA A 186 2.65 -0.64 23.03
C ALA A 186 3.52 -0.79 24.30
N ASP A 187 2.95 -1.38 25.36
CA ASP A 187 3.57 -1.46 26.70
C ASP A 187 3.95 -2.90 27.11
N VAL A 188 4.05 -3.82 26.14
CA VAL A 188 4.43 -5.23 26.40
C VAL A 188 5.78 -5.57 25.75
N GLU A 189 6.45 -6.56 26.32
CA GLU A 189 7.72 -7.07 25.78
C GLU A 189 7.48 -7.77 24.44
N ARG A 190 8.31 -7.46 23.44
CA ARG A 190 8.14 -7.95 22.07
C ARG A 190 8.93 -9.25 21.87
N PRO A 191 8.29 -10.40 21.64
CA PRO A 191 9.04 -11.63 21.40
C PRO A 191 9.83 -11.54 20.09
N SER A 192 11.00 -12.15 20.07
CA SER A 192 11.78 -12.38 18.85
C SER A 192 11.09 -13.44 17.96
N VAL A 193 10.85 -13.07 16.71
CA VAL A 193 10.08 -13.87 15.75
C VAL A 193 10.95 -14.22 14.55
N LEU A 194 10.88 -15.48 14.12
CA LEU A 194 11.45 -15.96 12.86
C LEU A 194 10.33 -16.51 11.97
N TYR A 195 10.33 -16.14 10.69
CA TYR A 195 9.49 -16.78 9.69
C TYR A 195 10.31 -17.49 8.61
N PRO A 196 10.46 -18.83 8.71
CA PRO A 196 11.01 -19.64 7.63
C PRO A 196 9.96 -19.92 6.55
N ILE A 197 10.33 -19.65 5.30
CA ILE A 197 9.46 -19.88 4.13
C ILE A 197 9.79 -21.19 3.38
N GLY A 198 10.75 -21.96 3.90
CA GLY A 198 11.16 -23.26 3.38
C GLY A 198 12.52 -23.23 2.68
N SER A 199 13.16 -24.41 2.56
CA SER A 199 14.47 -24.58 1.90
C SER A 199 15.59 -23.67 2.43
N GLY A 200 15.53 -23.29 3.70
CA GLY A 200 16.47 -22.38 4.36
C GLY A 200 16.23 -20.89 4.10
N TYR A 201 15.20 -20.52 3.33
CA TYR A 201 14.82 -19.13 3.15
C TYR A 201 14.00 -18.63 4.34
N VAL A 202 14.25 -17.39 4.75
CA VAL A 202 13.56 -16.72 5.87
C VAL A 202 13.12 -15.32 5.45
N ALA A 203 12.10 -14.75 6.08
CA ALA A 203 11.71 -13.36 5.84
C ALA A 203 12.60 -12.40 6.65
N ASN A 204 13.34 -11.54 5.95
CA ASN A 204 14.18 -10.50 6.54
C ASN A 204 13.37 -9.23 6.88
N THR A 205 14.03 -8.25 7.49
CA THR A 205 13.44 -6.98 7.96
C THR A 205 12.88 -6.09 6.84
N ASN A 206 13.44 -6.16 5.63
CA ASN A 206 12.93 -5.47 4.44
C ASN A 206 11.85 -6.28 3.70
N THR A 207 10.82 -6.72 4.44
CA THR A 207 9.68 -7.44 3.88
C THR A 207 8.37 -7.00 4.51
N PHE A 208 7.27 -7.10 3.75
CA PHE A 208 5.94 -6.79 4.28
C PHE A 208 5.55 -7.74 5.43
N ILE A 209 6.09 -8.97 5.44
CA ILE A 209 5.88 -9.90 6.56
C ILE A 209 6.54 -9.36 7.83
N SER A 210 7.76 -8.83 7.73
CA SER A 210 8.40 -8.15 8.84
C SER A 210 7.58 -6.94 9.29
N ALA A 211 7.04 -6.15 8.36
CA ALA A 211 6.19 -5.02 8.72
C ALA A 211 4.92 -5.45 9.51
N MET A 212 4.33 -6.59 9.17
CA MET A 212 3.22 -7.19 9.94
C MET A 212 3.67 -7.72 11.31
N ILE A 213 4.82 -8.39 11.40
CA ILE A 213 5.41 -8.85 12.67
C ILE A 213 5.58 -7.64 13.61
N GLU A 214 6.19 -6.58 13.10
CA GLU A 214 6.46 -5.37 13.89
C GLU A 214 5.17 -4.65 14.32
N ALA A 215 4.19 -4.54 13.42
CA ALA A 215 2.89 -3.96 13.76
C ALA A 215 2.13 -4.76 14.83
N SER A 216 2.39 -6.07 14.91
CA SER A 216 1.71 -6.99 15.82
C SER A 216 2.40 -7.13 17.18
N GLY A 217 3.44 -6.35 17.45
CA GLY A 217 4.16 -6.40 18.72
C GLY A 217 5.29 -7.44 18.77
N GLY A 218 5.72 -8.02 17.65
CA GLY A 218 6.89 -8.90 17.59
C GLY A 218 8.12 -8.18 17.04
N THR A 219 9.31 -8.75 17.24
CA THR A 219 10.57 -8.25 16.65
C THR A 219 11.11 -9.29 15.68
N ASN A 220 11.34 -8.93 14.41
CA ASN A 220 11.96 -9.88 13.47
C ASN A 220 13.43 -10.11 13.84
N VAL A 221 13.76 -11.35 14.23
CA VAL A 221 15.09 -11.72 14.73
C VAL A 221 16.20 -11.57 13.68
N LEU A 222 15.84 -11.50 12.39
CA LEU A 222 16.81 -11.26 11.32
C LEU A 222 17.40 -9.86 11.34
N GLY A 223 16.82 -8.91 12.09
CA GLY A 223 17.37 -7.56 12.22
C GLY A 223 18.76 -7.49 12.87
N GLU A 224 19.20 -8.57 13.52
CA GLU A 224 20.55 -8.71 14.07
C GLU A 224 21.59 -9.09 13.00
N PHE A 225 21.14 -9.41 11.78
CA PHE A 225 21.98 -9.88 10.68
C PHE A 225 21.86 -8.91 9.51
N ASP A 226 23.00 -8.43 9.00
CA ASP A 226 23.09 -7.43 7.92
C ASP A 226 22.74 -8.03 6.53
N TYR A 227 21.53 -8.55 6.36
CA TYR A 227 21.02 -9.02 5.08
C TYR A 227 20.37 -7.88 4.30
N GLU A 228 20.75 -7.73 3.02
CA GLU A 228 20.14 -6.74 2.11
C GLU A 228 18.95 -7.30 1.32
N ILE A 229 18.88 -8.62 1.16
CA ILE A 229 17.84 -9.30 0.39
C ILE A 229 16.64 -9.58 1.31
N GLY A 230 15.42 -9.36 0.83
CA GLY A 230 14.20 -9.59 1.62
C GLY A 230 14.00 -11.05 2.07
N TYR A 231 14.46 -12.01 1.26
CA TYR A 231 14.36 -13.44 1.57
C TYR A 231 15.72 -14.13 1.41
N PRO A 232 16.66 -13.93 2.36
CA PRO A 232 17.95 -14.58 2.30
C PRO A 232 17.81 -16.06 2.62
N GLN A 233 18.71 -16.87 2.03
CA GLN A 233 18.91 -18.24 2.49
C GLN A 233 19.92 -18.21 3.64
N VAL A 234 19.54 -18.75 4.80
CA VAL A 234 20.37 -18.76 6.00
C VAL A 234 20.80 -20.18 6.38
N SER A 235 21.92 -20.32 7.07
CA SER A 235 22.39 -21.62 7.57
C SER A 235 21.70 -21.99 8.87
N ASP A 236 21.76 -23.27 9.22
CA ASP A 236 21.26 -23.78 10.50
C ASP A 236 21.95 -23.09 11.69
N GLU A 237 23.24 -22.79 11.57
CA GLU A 237 23.99 -22.05 12.59
C GLU A 237 23.43 -20.64 12.82
N ILE A 238 23.03 -19.94 11.76
CA ILE A 238 22.40 -18.62 11.87
C ILE A 238 21.04 -18.73 12.56
N ILE A 239 20.25 -19.77 12.26
CA ILE A 239 18.96 -19.99 12.93
C ILE A 239 19.15 -20.27 14.43
N LEU A 240 20.14 -21.09 14.79
CA LEU A 240 20.48 -21.37 16.20
C LEU A 240 21.04 -20.14 16.92
N GLN A 241 21.81 -19.30 16.23
CA GLN A 241 22.34 -18.05 16.77
C GLN A 241 21.23 -17.02 16.98
N ALA A 242 20.34 -16.86 16.01
CA ALA A 242 19.17 -15.98 16.10
C ALA A 242 18.26 -16.39 17.26
N ASN A 243 18.10 -17.69 17.49
CA ASN A 243 17.38 -18.26 18.63
C ASN A 243 16.00 -17.61 18.91
N PRO A 244 15.07 -17.62 17.94
CA PRO A 244 13.77 -16.96 18.09
C PRO A 244 12.97 -17.54 19.27
N GLU A 245 12.19 -16.68 19.91
CA GLU A 245 11.20 -17.05 20.94
C GLU A 245 9.90 -17.58 20.33
N VAL A 246 9.55 -17.14 19.12
CA VAL A 246 8.38 -17.60 18.39
C VAL A 246 8.74 -17.96 16.95
N LEU A 247 8.28 -19.13 16.49
CA LEU A 247 8.25 -19.46 15.07
C LEU A 247 6.91 -19.02 14.49
N LEU A 248 6.94 -18.05 13.60
CA LEU A 248 5.81 -17.76 12.73
C LEU A 248 5.83 -18.78 11.60
N VAL A 249 4.69 -19.42 11.32
CA VAL A 249 4.57 -20.37 10.20
C VAL A 249 3.25 -20.13 9.47
N ASN A 250 3.22 -20.49 8.19
CA ASN A 250 1.96 -20.58 7.47
C ASN A 250 1.28 -21.95 7.69
N SER A 251 0.02 -22.10 7.26
CA SER A 251 -0.75 -23.34 7.40
C SER A 251 -0.12 -24.60 6.75
N ARG A 252 0.88 -24.45 5.88
CA ARG A 252 1.66 -25.56 5.27
C ARG A 252 2.95 -25.88 6.04
N GLY A 253 3.36 -25.02 6.96
CA GLY A 253 4.59 -25.15 7.77
C GLY A 253 4.38 -25.74 9.17
N SER A 254 3.18 -26.25 9.48
CA SER A 254 2.91 -26.87 10.78
C SER A 254 3.83 -28.06 11.04
N GLY A 255 4.52 -28.09 12.18
CA GLY A 255 5.49 -29.14 12.53
C GLY A 255 6.95 -28.78 12.26
N LEU A 256 7.23 -27.55 11.80
CA LEU A 256 8.61 -27.07 11.64
C LEU A 256 9.35 -27.00 12.97
N GLN A 257 8.66 -26.67 14.06
CA GLN A 257 9.23 -26.49 15.39
C GLN A 257 9.81 -27.76 16.00
N THR A 258 9.50 -28.95 15.46
CA THR A 258 10.08 -30.23 15.90
C THR A 258 11.22 -30.73 15.02
N GLN A 259 11.65 -29.94 14.03
CA GLN A 259 12.72 -30.28 13.10
C GLN A 259 13.96 -29.45 13.40
N GLU A 260 15.15 -30.03 13.30
CA GLU A 260 16.38 -29.24 13.36
C GLU A 260 16.48 -28.28 12.16
N PRO A 261 17.02 -27.07 12.35
CA PRO A 261 17.59 -26.53 13.60
C PRO A 261 16.55 -25.95 14.57
N TYR A 262 15.29 -25.79 14.15
CA TYR A 262 14.24 -25.10 14.89
C TYR A 262 13.89 -25.76 16.23
N ALA A 263 13.98 -27.09 16.32
CA ALA A 263 13.75 -27.85 17.56
C ALA A 263 14.70 -27.44 18.69
N SER A 264 15.89 -26.97 18.35
CA SER A 264 16.93 -26.58 19.29
C SER A 264 16.84 -25.11 19.73
N THR A 265 15.96 -24.29 19.13
CA THR A 265 15.77 -22.88 19.53
C THR A 265 14.81 -22.74 20.72
N THR A 266 14.76 -21.57 21.34
CA THR A 266 13.78 -21.24 22.40
C THR A 266 12.36 -21.55 21.95
N ALA A 267 11.98 -21.14 20.73
CA ALA A 267 10.67 -21.43 20.16
C ALA A 267 10.38 -22.93 20.04
N GLY A 268 11.33 -23.73 19.55
CA GLY A 268 11.17 -25.18 19.43
C GLY A 268 11.00 -25.87 20.78
N GLN A 269 11.85 -25.51 21.76
CA GLN A 269 11.82 -26.07 23.11
C GLN A 269 10.52 -25.74 23.86
N ASN A 270 9.98 -24.54 23.65
CA ASN A 270 8.72 -24.10 24.27
C ASN A 270 7.48 -24.49 23.45
N ASN A 271 7.65 -25.11 22.27
CA ASN A 271 6.59 -25.34 21.29
C ASN A 271 5.80 -24.04 21.00
N ALA A 272 6.52 -22.92 20.91
CA ALA A 272 5.98 -21.58 20.65
C ALA A 272 5.91 -21.34 19.14
N THR A 273 4.74 -21.57 18.57
CA THR A 273 4.49 -21.41 17.14
C THR A 273 3.17 -20.68 16.92
N VAL A 274 3.22 -19.63 16.10
CA VAL A 274 2.03 -18.91 15.63
C VAL A 274 1.77 -19.31 14.19
N VAL A 275 0.59 -19.90 13.94
CA VAL A 275 0.20 -20.39 12.62
C VAL A 275 -0.77 -19.39 11.99
N ILE A 276 -0.41 -18.86 10.83
CA ILE A 276 -1.26 -17.97 10.04
C ILE A 276 -1.67 -18.68 8.76
N ASN A 277 -2.89 -18.42 8.26
CA ASN A 277 -3.28 -18.92 6.95
C ASN A 277 -2.29 -18.43 5.87
N THR A 278 -1.78 -19.34 5.03
CA THR A 278 -0.88 -19.01 3.91
C THR A 278 -1.44 -17.90 3.02
N ASP A 279 -2.76 -17.86 2.83
CA ASP A 279 -3.42 -16.87 1.97
C ASP A 279 -3.36 -15.45 2.53
N TYR A 280 -3.17 -15.30 3.84
CA TYR A 280 -2.99 -14.01 4.51
C TYR A 280 -1.51 -13.70 4.77
N LEU A 281 -0.68 -14.70 5.08
CA LEU A 281 0.70 -14.43 5.44
C LEU A 281 1.58 -14.04 4.24
N ASN A 282 1.33 -14.63 3.06
CA ASN A 282 2.25 -14.53 1.92
C ASN A 282 1.71 -13.66 0.76
N GLN A 283 0.67 -12.87 0.99
CA GLN A 283 0.00 -12.10 -0.05
C GLN A 283 -0.15 -10.63 0.39
N PRO A 284 0.68 -9.68 -0.07
CA PRO A 284 0.56 -8.27 0.32
C PRO A 284 -0.74 -7.66 -0.24
N ALA A 285 -1.77 -7.59 0.61
CA ALA A 285 -3.11 -7.12 0.29
C ALA A 285 -3.86 -6.72 1.58
N PRO A 286 -4.89 -5.87 1.53
CA PRO A 286 -5.55 -5.34 2.72
C PRO A 286 -6.14 -6.40 3.65
N ARG A 287 -6.87 -7.38 3.09
CA ARG A 287 -7.42 -8.52 3.85
C ARG A 287 -6.33 -9.31 4.56
N SER A 288 -5.23 -9.59 3.86
CA SER A 288 -4.07 -10.26 4.43
C SER A 288 -3.50 -9.50 5.63
N VAL A 289 -3.26 -8.19 5.50
CA VAL A 289 -2.71 -7.37 6.59
C VAL A 289 -3.62 -7.43 7.82
N VAL A 290 -4.93 -7.20 7.65
CA VAL A 290 -5.85 -7.18 8.79
C VAL A 290 -5.90 -8.51 9.54
N PHE A 291 -6.09 -9.62 8.81
CA PHE A 291 -6.22 -10.92 9.46
C PHE A 291 -4.89 -11.43 10.02
N ALA A 292 -3.78 -11.21 9.29
CA ALA A 292 -2.47 -11.61 9.76
C ALA A 292 -2.04 -10.83 11.00
N VAL A 293 -2.18 -9.50 11.01
CA VAL A 293 -1.85 -8.67 12.19
C VAL A 293 -2.68 -9.07 13.39
N ARG A 294 -3.99 -9.27 13.21
CA ARG A 294 -4.85 -9.75 14.29
C ARG A 294 -4.37 -11.08 14.89
N ASN A 295 -4.16 -12.08 14.05
CA ASN A 295 -3.76 -13.41 14.52
C ASN A 295 -2.33 -13.41 15.08
N MET A 296 -1.44 -12.57 14.56
CA MET A 296 -0.10 -12.38 15.12
C MET A 296 -0.17 -11.72 16.49
N THR A 297 -0.94 -10.65 16.68
CA THR A 297 -1.10 -9.99 17.98
C THR A 297 -1.66 -10.96 19.01
N GLU A 298 -2.76 -11.65 18.70
CA GLU A 298 -3.37 -12.66 19.59
C GLU A 298 -2.39 -13.82 19.89
N GLY A 299 -1.53 -14.19 18.93
CA GLY A 299 -0.58 -15.28 19.07
C GLY A 299 0.71 -14.91 19.81
N PHE A 300 1.22 -13.69 19.63
CA PHE A 300 2.41 -13.18 20.30
C PHE A 300 2.10 -12.74 21.73
N HIS A 301 0.89 -12.21 21.94
CA HIS A 301 0.47 -11.55 23.18
C HIS A 301 -0.91 -12.06 23.62
N PRO A 302 -1.05 -13.31 24.09
CA PRO A 302 -2.36 -13.88 24.43
C PRO A 302 -3.08 -13.17 25.57
N ASP A 303 -2.36 -12.40 26.39
CA ASP A 303 -2.89 -11.70 27.57
C ASP A 303 -3.28 -10.24 27.30
N VAL A 304 -3.02 -9.69 26.10
CA VAL A 304 -3.42 -8.30 25.78
C VAL A 304 -4.86 -8.25 25.29
N GLU A 305 -5.63 -7.28 25.80
CA GLU A 305 -6.96 -7.02 25.26
C GLU A 305 -6.85 -6.33 23.91
N THR A 306 -7.53 -6.88 22.90
CA THR A 306 -7.56 -6.34 21.55
C THR A 306 -8.97 -5.90 21.18
N SER A 307 -9.07 -4.83 20.39
CA SER A 307 -10.33 -4.29 19.87
C SER A 307 -10.21 -4.03 18.37
N PHE A 308 -10.09 -5.12 17.60
CA PHE A 308 -10.06 -5.06 16.13
C PHE A 308 -11.40 -4.60 15.55
N VAL A 309 -11.34 -3.86 14.44
CA VAL A 309 -12.48 -3.16 13.86
C VAL A 309 -13.02 -3.95 12.68
N ALA A 310 -14.33 -4.24 12.69
CA ALA A 310 -14.97 -4.85 11.52
C ALA A 310 -15.08 -3.82 10.39
N ARG A 311 -15.01 -4.28 9.14
CA ARG A 311 -15.06 -3.39 7.98
C ARG A 311 -16.31 -2.50 7.95
N SER A 312 -17.46 -3.04 8.35
CA SER A 312 -18.73 -2.31 8.43
C SER A 312 -18.76 -1.18 9.47
N GLU A 313 -17.81 -1.14 10.40
CA GLU A 313 -17.73 -0.14 11.48
C GLU A 313 -16.83 1.05 11.10
N VAL A 314 -16.14 0.98 9.98
CA VAL A 314 -15.24 2.04 9.50
C VAL A 314 -16.07 3.14 8.86
N THR A 315 -16.11 4.30 9.52
CA THR A 315 -16.73 5.50 8.95
C THR A 315 -15.69 6.34 8.21
N VAL A 316 -15.72 6.30 6.88
CA VAL A 316 -14.99 7.27 6.06
C VAL A 316 -15.82 8.55 6.01
N ALA A 317 -15.26 9.66 6.49
CA ALA A 317 -15.88 10.97 6.30
C ALA A 317 -15.83 11.34 4.81
N THR A 318 -16.89 11.01 4.06
CA THR A 318 -17.03 11.46 2.68
C THR A 318 -17.24 12.97 2.69
N ALA A 319 -16.33 13.72 2.07
CA ALA A 319 -16.52 15.13 1.81
C ALA A 319 -17.80 15.29 0.99
N THR A 320 -18.83 15.88 1.58
CA THR A 320 -20.09 16.16 0.87
C THR A 320 -19.78 17.01 -0.36
N PRO A 321 -20.20 16.61 -1.58
CA PRO A 321 -20.04 17.47 -2.73
C PRO A 321 -20.83 18.76 -2.45
N THR A 322 -20.12 19.88 -2.48
CA THR A 322 -20.74 21.21 -2.42
C THR A 322 -21.79 21.26 -3.54
N PRO A 323 -23.07 21.52 -3.24
CA PRO A 323 -24.08 21.55 -4.28
C PRO A 323 -23.71 22.67 -5.26
N THR A 324 -23.41 22.28 -6.50
CA THR A 324 -23.28 23.20 -7.62
C THR A 324 -24.56 24.01 -7.70
N ALA A 325 -24.46 25.31 -7.43
CA ALA A 325 -25.59 26.22 -7.56
C ALA A 325 -26.12 26.14 -9.01
N THR A 326 -27.33 25.64 -9.15
CA THR A 326 -28.11 25.70 -10.38
C THR A 326 -28.31 27.18 -10.74
N ALA A 327 -27.54 27.68 -11.71
CA ALA A 327 -27.82 28.95 -12.34
C ALA A 327 -29.15 28.81 -13.08
N THR A 328 -30.17 29.48 -12.54
CA THR A 328 -31.50 29.57 -13.13
C THR A 328 -31.41 30.42 -14.38
N ASP A 329 -31.94 29.87 -15.47
CA ASP A 329 -32.30 30.51 -16.73
C ASP A 329 -32.92 31.90 -16.51
N VAL A 330 -32.28 32.94 -17.05
CA VAL A 330 -32.89 34.25 -17.25
C VAL A 330 -32.65 34.64 -18.69
N SER A 331 -33.78 34.66 -19.41
CA SER A 331 -33.94 35.02 -20.80
C SER A 331 -33.36 36.39 -21.16
N GLU A 332 -32.80 36.48 -22.36
CA GLU A 332 -32.51 37.73 -23.06
C GLU A 332 -33.73 38.65 -23.15
N PRO A 333 -33.48 39.96 -23.34
CA PRO A 333 -33.97 40.52 -24.59
C PRO A 333 -32.92 41.32 -25.36
N THR A 334 -32.94 41.08 -26.67
CA THR A 334 -32.42 41.89 -27.78
C THR A 334 -32.54 43.40 -27.59
N THR A 335 -31.49 44.15 -27.91
CA THR A 335 -31.62 45.41 -28.66
C THR A 335 -30.40 45.68 -29.53
N SER A 336 -30.67 45.90 -30.81
CA SER A 336 -29.76 46.21 -31.90
C SER A 336 -29.18 47.61 -31.79
N SER A 337 -27.92 47.81 -32.21
CA SER A 337 -27.47 49.04 -32.88
C SER A 337 -26.18 48.79 -33.65
N GLU A 338 -26.32 48.83 -34.97
CA GLU A 338 -25.27 49.01 -35.97
C GLU A 338 -24.61 50.39 -35.82
N THR A 339 -23.29 50.49 -35.97
CA THR A 339 -22.64 51.63 -36.66
C THR A 339 -21.28 51.19 -37.20
N THR A 340 -21.11 51.44 -38.50
CA THR A 340 -19.99 51.14 -39.38
C THR A 340 -18.88 52.21 -39.29
N ALA A 341 -17.68 51.81 -39.73
CA ALA A 341 -16.61 52.59 -40.35
C ALA A 341 -15.52 53.17 -39.43
N THR A 342 -14.23 53.30 -39.78
CA THR A 342 -13.32 52.79 -40.84
C THR A 342 -11.93 53.39 -40.50
N THR A 343 -10.85 52.72 -40.93
CA THR A 343 -9.50 53.25 -41.24
C THR A 343 -8.44 53.57 -40.16
N THR A 344 -7.37 52.76 -40.22
CA THR A 344 -5.94 53.11 -40.46
C THR A 344 -5.05 53.51 -39.27
N GLY A 345 -3.90 52.82 -39.14
CA GLY A 345 -2.70 53.36 -38.52
C GLY A 345 -1.65 52.34 -38.07
N GLU A 346 -0.68 52.06 -38.94
CA GLU A 346 0.77 51.84 -38.69
C GLU A 346 1.31 50.86 -37.59
N GLN A 347 2.16 49.92 -38.05
CA GLN A 347 3.22 49.16 -37.33
C GLN A 347 4.38 50.07 -36.82
N PRO A 348 5.51 49.56 -36.26
CA PRO A 348 5.73 48.60 -35.16
C PRO A 348 6.72 49.16 -34.10
N GLY A 349 6.90 48.51 -32.94
CA GLY A 349 7.85 48.97 -31.91
C GLY A 349 8.48 47.86 -31.07
N PHE A 350 9.78 47.63 -31.28
CA PHE A 350 10.68 46.80 -30.49
C PHE A 350 10.99 47.41 -29.11
N GLY A 351 11.12 46.55 -28.09
CA GLY A 351 11.71 46.89 -26.79
C GLY A 351 12.78 45.86 -26.42
N VAL A 352 14.05 46.26 -26.58
CA VAL A 352 15.27 45.57 -26.16
C VAL A 352 15.69 46.07 -24.79
N VAL A 353 16.08 45.17 -23.86
CA VAL A 353 17.09 45.42 -22.80
C VAL A 353 17.82 44.09 -22.58
N ALA A 354 18.99 43.86 -23.20
CA ALA A 354 20.35 44.03 -22.65
C ALA A 354 20.58 43.26 -21.32
N ALA A 355 21.18 42.06 -21.34
CA ALA A 355 22.62 41.75 -21.42
C ALA A 355 23.38 41.91 -20.09
N LEU A 356 23.98 40.81 -19.61
CA LEU A 356 25.37 40.78 -19.13
C LEU A 356 25.89 39.33 -19.08
N LEU A 357 26.81 39.04 -20.00
CA LEU A 357 27.75 37.93 -19.99
C LEU A 357 28.96 38.30 -19.12
N ALA A 358 29.51 37.34 -18.38
CA ALA A 358 30.96 37.30 -18.11
C ALA A 358 31.44 35.85 -18.09
N VAL A 359 32.23 35.53 -19.10
CA VAL A 359 33.04 34.33 -19.27
C VAL A 359 34.32 34.48 -18.45
N GLY A 360 34.79 33.40 -17.83
CA GLY A 360 36.12 33.28 -17.27
C GLY A 360 36.52 31.82 -17.15
N ALA A 361 37.19 31.31 -18.18
CA ALA A 361 37.67 29.93 -18.27
C ALA A 361 39.09 29.76 -17.68
N LEU A 362 39.39 28.49 -17.39
CA LEU A 362 40.70 27.82 -17.53
C LEU A 362 41.76 28.02 -16.41
N VAL A 363 42.18 26.91 -15.77
CA VAL A 363 43.46 26.19 -16.05
C VAL A 363 43.78 25.19 -14.90
N LEU A 364 43.78 23.90 -15.27
CA LEU A 364 44.71 22.78 -14.98
C LEU A 364 45.56 22.68 -13.69
N ALA A 365 45.65 21.40 -13.27
CA ALA A 365 46.80 20.66 -12.72
C ALA A 365 47.12 20.91 -11.22
N ARG A 366 47.57 19.94 -10.41
CA ARG A 366 48.01 18.54 -10.52
C ARG A 366 48.21 18.05 -9.06
N ARG A 367 48.12 16.73 -8.83
CA ARG A 367 48.86 15.90 -7.84
C ARG A 367 48.97 16.41 -6.38
N GLU A 368 48.46 15.62 -5.45
CA GLU A 368 49.22 14.62 -4.66
C GLU A 368 48.31 13.46 -4.27
#